data_AF-A0A968F5D4-F1
#
_entry.id   AF-A0A968F5D4-F1
#
_cell.length_a   1.000
_cell.length_b   1.000
_cell.length_c   1.000
_cell.angle_alpha   90.00
_cell.angle_beta   90.00
_cell.angle_gamma   90.00
#
_symmetry.space_group_name_H-M   'P 1'
#
loop_
_entity.id
_entity.type
_entity.pdbx_description
1 polymer ?
#
loop_
_entity_poly.entity_id
_entity_poly.type
_entity_poly.pdbx_seq_one_letter_code
_entity_poly.pdbx_strand_id
1 'polypeptide(L)'
;DKKEISDFSWSPDSRFIVYSKMNSDLMLQLYIYSLESGKINYISDGFYHDFSPVFTKDGKHVLFASNRLFDPTFCDYEWEMVFKDVAGIFAITLEKDGQPFLPLADQEKADTGKSESVRVVIDFDGIEKRIEKLPLEKGNYRNLAVNDTRLFYLNKDKGDFNFFELREPGPMDLYAYSFEDKKESEVIKNIADYKISADGSSIVYRQDENVGIISSGATESGGDQLDLSKLQMRLEPVAEWYQIFDDTWRIERDFFYDPNMHGMDWPAIGDKYRKLIQYASNRQDVEYIIGELIAELSTSHTYVYAGERYRKAESVNVGMLGADFEIDQSNNLYRIKKTYSASYWNSDSRSPMDRIGLDVSVGDYLLAVNGARITADSS
;
A
#
# COMPACT_ATOMS: atom_id res chain seq x y z
N ASP A 1 -22.05 -0.66 -7.65
CA ASP A 1 -20.98 -0.43 -6.66
C ASP A 1 -21.06 -1.34 -5.45
N LYS A 2 -20.49 -2.55 -5.56
CA LYS A 2 -20.22 -3.42 -4.41
C LYS A 2 -18.70 -3.55 -4.26
N LYS A 3 -18.01 -2.44 -3.97
CA LYS A 3 -16.63 -2.57 -3.46
C LYS A 3 -16.69 -3.34 -2.14
N GLU A 4 -15.77 -4.28 -1.98
CA GLU A 4 -15.65 -5.04 -0.74
C GLU A 4 -15.35 -4.09 0.43
N ILE A 5 -15.83 -4.45 1.62
CA ILE A 5 -15.55 -3.70 2.85
C ILE A 5 -14.31 -4.35 3.48
N SER A 6 -13.15 -3.74 3.27
CA SER A 6 -11.86 -4.21 3.82
C SER A 6 -11.36 -3.36 4.99
N ASP A 7 -11.99 -2.22 5.23
CA ASP A 7 -11.59 -1.25 6.26
C ASP A 7 -12.63 -1.21 7.38
N PHE A 8 -12.33 -1.94 8.46
CA PHE A 8 -13.24 -2.14 9.58
C PHE A 8 -12.51 -2.44 10.89
N SER A 9 -13.21 -2.24 12.01
CA SER A 9 -12.74 -2.56 13.35
C SER A 9 -13.89 -3.06 14.22
N TRP A 10 -13.59 -4.03 15.08
CA TRP A 10 -14.51 -4.57 16.06
C TRP A 10 -14.53 -3.71 17.32
N SER A 11 -15.71 -3.50 17.88
CA SER A 11 -15.83 -2.90 19.20
C SER A 11 -15.23 -3.81 20.28
N PRO A 12 -14.67 -3.26 21.38
CA PRO A 12 -14.02 -4.06 22.42
C PRO A 12 -14.97 -5.06 23.10
N ASP A 13 -16.28 -4.81 23.06
CA ASP A 13 -17.33 -5.69 23.58
C ASP A 13 -17.89 -6.68 22.54
N SER A 14 -17.34 -6.69 21.31
CA SER A 14 -17.75 -7.53 20.18
C SER A 14 -19.21 -7.38 19.74
N ARG A 15 -19.87 -6.27 20.07
CA ARG A 15 -21.29 -6.02 19.72
C ARG A 15 -21.47 -5.15 18.48
N PHE A 16 -20.42 -4.48 18.05
CA PHE A 16 -20.45 -3.57 16.90
C PHE A 16 -19.24 -3.76 16.00
N ILE A 17 -19.44 -3.46 14.71
CA ILE A 17 -18.36 -3.33 13.73
C ILE A 17 -18.47 -1.92 13.15
N VAL A 18 -17.40 -1.13 13.28
CA VAL A 18 -17.26 0.13 12.55
C VAL A 18 -16.53 -0.14 11.26
N TYR A 19 -16.94 0.49 10.16
CA TYR A 19 -16.33 0.31 8.85
C TYR A 19 -16.50 1.53 7.97
N SER A 20 -15.59 1.71 7.01
CA SER A 20 -15.76 2.70 5.96
C SER A 20 -16.38 2.05 4.71
N LYS A 21 -17.27 2.79 4.05
CA LYS A 21 -17.88 2.35 2.79
C LYS A 21 -18.22 3.56 1.92
N MET A 22 -18.04 3.40 0.62
CA MET A 22 -18.43 4.40 -0.36
C MET A 22 -19.96 4.60 -0.37
N ASN A 23 -20.41 5.83 -0.19
CA ASN A 23 -21.81 6.24 -0.27
C ASN A 23 -22.24 6.51 -1.74
N SER A 24 -23.47 6.96 -1.94
CA SER A 24 -24.01 7.29 -3.27
C SER A 24 -23.28 8.44 -3.98
N ASP A 25 -22.62 9.30 -3.21
CA ASP A 25 -21.87 10.46 -3.70
C ASP A 25 -20.38 10.12 -3.93
N LEU A 26 -20.04 8.83 -3.89
CA LEU A 26 -18.69 8.30 -4.06
C LEU A 26 -17.70 8.72 -2.95
N MET A 27 -18.22 9.18 -1.80
CA MET A 27 -17.44 9.51 -0.62
C MET A 27 -17.35 8.33 0.34
N LEU A 28 -16.19 8.14 0.97
CA LEU A 28 -16.06 7.14 2.04
C LEU A 28 -16.71 7.69 3.30
N GLN A 29 -17.74 7.00 3.79
CA GLN A 29 -18.47 7.36 5.00
C GLN A 29 -18.30 6.26 6.04
N LEU A 30 -18.32 6.64 7.32
CA LEU A 30 -18.24 5.69 8.42
C LEU A 30 -19.61 5.17 8.80
N TYR A 31 -19.69 3.85 8.98
CA TYR A 31 -20.88 3.14 9.40
C TYR A 31 -20.57 2.28 10.62
N ILE A 32 -21.58 2.06 11.45
CA ILE A 32 -21.58 1.06 12.51
C ILE A 32 -22.69 0.05 12.23
N TYR A 33 -22.32 -1.23 12.19
CA TYR A 33 -23.23 -2.37 12.21
C TYR A 33 -23.36 -2.92 13.63
N SER A 34 -24.60 -3.07 14.10
CA SER A 34 -24.92 -3.72 15.37
C SER A 34 -25.19 -5.21 15.15
N LEU A 35 -24.42 -6.08 15.80
CA LEU A 35 -24.64 -7.53 15.71
C LEU A 35 -25.93 -7.98 16.41
N GLU A 36 -26.33 -7.28 17.47
CA GLU A 36 -27.53 -7.61 18.25
C GLU A 36 -28.82 -7.26 17.48
N SER A 37 -28.87 -6.07 16.88
CA SER A 37 -30.09 -5.57 16.23
C SER A 37 -30.11 -5.78 14.70
N GLY A 38 -28.97 -6.11 14.10
CA GLY A 38 -28.81 -6.17 12.63
C GLY A 38 -28.93 -4.81 11.94
N LYS A 39 -28.90 -3.70 12.69
CA LYS A 39 -29.06 -2.34 12.16
C LYS A 39 -27.71 -1.74 11.74
N ILE A 40 -27.76 -0.93 10.68
CA ILE A 40 -26.66 -0.10 10.20
C ILE A 40 -27.00 1.36 10.47
N ASN A 41 -26.07 2.11 11.05
CA ASN A 41 -26.16 3.56 11.22
C ASN A 41 -24.88 4.19 10.69
N TYR A 42 -24.96 5.34 10.02
CA TYR A 42 -23.77 6.13 9.71
C TYR A 42 -23.37 6.98 10.93
N ILE A 43 -22.08 7.25 11.08
CA ILE A 43 -21.53 8.05 12.19
C ILE A 43 -20.76 9.29 11.72
N SER A 44 -20.64 9.47 10.40
CA SER A 44 -20.12 10.69 9.77
C SER A 44 -21.09 11.20 8.72
N ASP A 45 -20.95 12.48 8.33
CA ASP A 45 -21.88 13.18 7.44
C ASP A 45 -21.79 12.76 5.96
N GLY A 46 -20.73 12.05 5.58
CA GLY A 46 -20.51 11.58 4.21
C GLY A 46 -20.06 12.66 3.23
N PHE A 47 -19.68 13.85 3.72
CA PHE A 47 -19.19 14.95 2.88
C PHE A 47 -17.67 14.86 2.61
N TYR A 48 -16.93 14.20 3.49
CA TYR A 48 -15.48 13.97 3.38
C TYR A 48 -15.17 12.49 3.14
N HIS A 49 -13.94 12.17 2.72
CA HIS A 49 -13.47 10.79 2.74
C HIS A 49 -13.01 10.44 4.16
N ASP A 50 -13.80 9.63 4.84
CA ASP A 50 -13.55 9.12 6.19
C ASP A 50 -13.19 7.63 6.15
N PHE A 51 -12.06 7.26 6.74
CA PHE A 51 -11.46 5.92 6.59
C PHE A 51 -10.57 5.55 7.79
N SER A 52 -10.11 4.30 7.81
CA SER A 52 -9.32 3.70 8.90
C SER A 52 -9.98 3.81 10.28
N PRO A 53 -11.27 3.47 10.47
CA PRO A 53 -11.91 3.61 11.77
C PRO A 53 -11.45 2.53 12.75
N VAL A 54 -11.18 2.92 14.00
CA VAL A 54 -10.83 2.02 15.09
C VAL A 54 -11.52 2.41 16.38
N PHE A 55 -12.10 1.44 17.08
CA PHE A 55 -12.61 1.67 18.43
C PHE A 55 -11.45 1.83 19.42
N THR A 56 -11.57 2.77 20.35
CA THR A 56 -10.73 2.80 21.55
C THR A 56 -11.02 1.59 22.44
N LYS A 57 -10.03 1.15 23.22
CA LYS A 57 -10.16 -0.03 24.08
C LYS A 57 -11.18 0.14 25.22
N ASP A 58 -11.39 1.38 25.67
CA ASP A 58 -12.43 1.72 26.63
C ASP A 58 -13.85 1.75 26.03
N GLY A 59 -13.97 1.63 24.70
CA GLY A 59 -15.24 1.55 24.00
C GLY A 59 -16.02 2.86 23.93
N LYS A 60 -15.40 4.00 24.27
CA LYS A 60 -16.07 5.31 24.33
C LYS A 60 -15.92 6.14 23.05
N HIS A 61 -14.91 5.84 22.24
CA HIS A 61 -14.61 6.62 21.03
C HIS A 61 -14.32 5.73 19.83
N VAL A 62 -14.52 6.32 18.65
CA VAL A 62 -13.97 5.81 17.38
C VAL A 62 -12.96 6.82 16.87
N LEU A 63 -11.72 6.40 16.69
CA LEU A 63 -10.70 7.18 16.00
C LEU A 63 -10.73 6.85 14.50
N PHE A 64 -10.48 7.84 13.65
CA PHE A 64 -10.48 7.66 12.19
C PHE A 64 -9.65 8.73 11.51
N ALA A 65 -9.23 8.45 10.27
CA ALA A 65 -8.60 9.43 9.40
C ALA A 65 -9.64 10.08 8.48
N SER A 66 -9.45 11.36 8.16
CA SER A 66 -10.34 12.05 7.22
C SER A 66 -9.64 13.12 6.40
N ASN A 67 -9.92 13.13 5.10
CA ASN A 67 -9.49 14.15 4.15
C ASN A 67 -10.38 15.41 4.25
N ARG A 68 -10.21 16.16 5.35
CA ARG A 68 -11.03 17.35 5.66
C ARG A 68 -10.24 18.57 6.10
N LEU A 69 -8.93 18.57 5.90
CA LEU A 69 -8.08 19.74 6.15
C LEU A 69 -7.84 20.50 4.83
N PHE A 70 -8.45 21.68 4.71
CA PHE A 70 -8.36 22.51 3.50
C PHE A 70 -7.30 23.60 3.66
N ASP A 71 -6.10 23.30 3.17
CA ASP A 71 -4.98 24.24 3.16
C ASP A 71 -4.26 24.16 1.79
N PRO A 72 -4.82 24.82 0.76
CA PRO A 72 -4.32 24.73 -0.60
C PRO A 72 -3.02 25.50 -0.78
N THR A 73 -2.13 24.97 -1.61
CA THR A 73 -0.98 25.70 -2.14
C THR A 73 -1.22 26.04 -3.60
N PHE A 74 -0.61 27.12 -4.08
CA PHE A 74 -0.66 27.46 -5.51
C PHE A 74 0.42 26.69 -6.26
N CYS A 75 0.08 26.18 -7.43
CA CYS A 75 1.07 25.64 -8.35
C CYS A 75 1.97 26.79 -8.85
N ASP A 76 3.30 26.56 -8.85
CA ASP A 76 4.27 27.56 -9.33
C ASP A 76 4.30 27.70 -10.86
N TYR A 77 3.68 26.76 -11.59
CA TYR A 77 3.71 26.69 -13.06
C TYR A 77 2.38 27.07 -13.72
N GLU A 78 1.26 26.74 -13.08
CA GLU A 78 -0.09 26.95 -13.60
C GLU A 78 -0.94 27.64 -12.54
N TRP A 79 -1.96 28.40 -12.95
CA TRP A 79 -2.85 29.08 -12.01
C TRP A 79 -3.90 28.10 -11.46
N GLU A 80 -3.43 27.09 -10.74
CA GLU A 80 -4.23 26.05 -10.11
C GLU A 80 -3.94 25.95 -8.62
N MET A 81 -4.96 25.58 -7.86
CA MET A 81 -4.85 25.28 -6.43
C MET A 81 -4.65 23.77 -6.26
N VAL A 82 -3.63 23.40 -5.50
CA VAL A 82 -3.32 22.01 -5.19
C VAL A 82 -3.53 21.79 -3.70
N PHE A 83 -4.27 20.74 -3.36
CA PHE A 83 -4.41 20.28 -1.99
C PHE A 83 -3.44 19.12 -1.76
N LYS A 84 -2.48 19.32 -0.87
CA LYS A 84 -1.54 18.28 -0.42
C LYS A 84 -1.77 17.98 1.05
N ASP A 85 -1.59 16.71 1.43
CA ASP A 85 -1.64 16.25 2.81
C ASP A 85 -2.92 16.70 3.53
N VAL A 86 -4.09 16.40 2.96
CA VAL A 86 -5.39 16.87 3.49
C VAL A 86 -5.94 16.03 4.63
N ALA A 87 -5.26 14.93 4.99
CA ALA A 87 -5.74 14.02 6.02
C ALA A 87 -5.36 14.53 7.42
N GLY A 88 -6.31 14.43 8.33
CA GLY A 88 -6.09 14.51 9.78
C GLY A 88 -6.64 13.27 10.48
N ILE A 89 -6.26 13.06 11.73
CA ILE A 89 -6.89 12.06 12.61
C ILE A 89 -7.89 12.74 13.52
N PHE A 90 -9.05 12.11 13.67
CA PHE A 90 -10.20 12.61 14.40
C PHE A 90 -10.74 11.54 15.35
N ALA A 91 -11.44 11.95 16.40
CA ALA A 91 -12.17 11.09 17.31
C ALA A 91 -13.67 11.43 17.28
N ILE A 92 -14.53 10.42 17.32
CA ILE A 92 -15.98 10.54 17.57
C ILE A 92 -16.26 10.02 18.98
N THR A 93 -16.86 10.84 19.84
CA THR A 93 -17.39 10.39 21.13
C THR A 93 -18.74 9.69 20.94
N LEU A 94 -18.84 8.42 21.35
CA LEU A 94 -19.98 7.54 21.04
C LEU A 94 -21.22 7.80 21.89
N GLU A 95 -21.06 8.27 23.13
CA GLU A 95 -22.16 8.66 24.00
C GLU A 95 -22.47 10.16 23.88
N LYS A 96 -23.75 10.53 24.05
CA LYS A 96 -24.21 11.92 23.95
C LYS A 96 -23.59 12.83 25.01
N ASP A 97 -23.53 12.34 26.24
CA ASP A 97 -22.93 13.01 27.40
C ASP A 97 -21.53 12.43 27.74
N GLY A 98 -20.90 11.79 26.76
CA GLY A 98 -19.57 11.19 26.91
C GLY A 98 -18.48 12.25 27.04
N GLN A 99 -17.39 11.89 27.73
CA GLN A 99 -16.22 12.75 27.81
C GLN A 99 -15.56 12.89 26.44
N PRO A 100 -15.17 14.10 26.01
CA PRO A 100 -14.32 14.28 24.84
C PRO A 100 -13.03 13.46 24.96
N PHE A 101 -12.53 12.96 23.84
CA PHE A 101 -11.26 12.23 23.75
C PHE A 101 -10.10 13.12 24.19
N LEU A 102 -10.11 14.39 23.78
CA LEU A 102 -9.18 15.39 24.28
C LEU A 102 -9.79 16.08 25.50
N PRO A 103 -9.22 15.93 26.71
CA PRO A 103 -9.80 16.56 27.90
C PRO A 103 -9.87 18.08 27.71
N LEU A 104 -11.01 18.66 28.09
CA LEU A 104 -11.19 20.10 28.20
C LEU A 104 -10.13 20.66 29.15
N ALA A 105 -9.56 21.83 28.84
CA ALA A 105 -8.63 22.49 29.75
C ALA A 105 -9.26 22.57 31.16
N ASP A 106 -8.51 22.12 32.17
CA ASP A 106 -8.88 22.00 33.59
C ASP A 106 -9.58 20.72 34.08
N GLN A 107 -9.63 19.62 33.30
CA GLN A 107 -10.00 18.29 33.83
C GLN A 107 -8.80 17.38 34.04
N GLU A 108 -8.69 16.80 35.24
CA GLU A 108 -7.66 15.82 35.61
C GLU A 108 -7.76 14.53 34.79
N LYS A 109 -6.59 13.90 34.58
CA LYS A 109 -6.38 12.66 33.83
C LYS A 109 -7.35 11.56 34.29
N ALA A 110 -8.09 10.98 33.35
CA ALA A 110 -8.89 9.79 33.59
C ALA A 110 -7.96 8.60 33.92
N ASP A 111 -8.31 7.89 35.00
CA ASP A 111 -7.60 6.71 35.49
C ASP A 111 -7.74 5.55 34.48
N THR A 112 -6.61 5.08 33.94
CA THR A 112 -6.56 3.89 33.07
C THR A 112 -6.64 2.63 33.94
N GLY A 113 -7.82 2.39 34.50
CA GLY A 113 -8.12 1.21 35.30
C GLY A 113 -8.22 -0.06 34.44
N LYS A 114 -7.68 -1.18 34.95
CA LYS A 114 -7.77 -2.51 34.34
C LYS A 114 -9.22 -2.98 34.17
N SER A 115 -9.56 -3.36 32.93
CA SER A 115 -10.57 -4.34 32.48
C SER A 115 -11.58 -4.85 33.54
N GLU A 116 -12.60 -4.05 33.83
CA GLU A 116 -13.97 -4.60 33.90
C GLU A 116 -14.45 -4.89 32.46
N SER A 117 -15.51 -5.71 32.30
CA SER A 117 -16.08 -5.97 30.98
C SER A 117 -16.54 -4.65 30.34
N VAL A 118 -15.79 -4.17 29.34
CA VAL A 118 -16.13 -2.96 28.57
C VAL A 118 -17.49 -3.17 27.92
N ARG A 119 -18.38 -2.18 28.04
CA ARG A 119 -19.68 -2.17 27.35
C ARG A 119 -19.77 -0.93 26.49
N VAL A 120 -19.94 -1.13 25.20
CA VAL A 120 -20.04 -0.04 24.23
C VAL A 120 -21.48 0.44 24.16
N VAL A 121 -21.66 1.74 24.35
CA VAL A 121 -22.93 2.45 24.26
C VAL A 121 -22.78 3.52 23.19
N ILE A 122 -23.71 3.52 22.24
CA ILE A 122 -23.68 4.45 21.11
C ILE A 122 -25.03 5.16 21.07
N ASP A 123 -24.99 6.47 21.26
CA ASP A 123 -26.09 7.35 20.87
C ASP A 123 -25.82 7.79 19.43
N PHE A 124 -26.78 7.63 18.52
CA PHE A 124 -26.63 8.06 17.12
C PHE A 124 -27.18 9.47 16.86
N ASP A 125 -27.96 10.04 17.78
CA ASP A 125 -28.50 11.38 17.66
C ASP A 125 -27.36 12.41 17.66
N GLY A 126 -27.21 13.13 16.54
CA GLY A 126 -26.18 14.15 16.34
C GLY A 126 -24.75 13.65 16.53
N ILE A 127 -24.47 12.38 16.27
CA ILE A 127 -23.13 11.78 16.46
C ILE A 127 -22.04 12.46 15.63
N GLU A 128 -22.38 12.94 14.44
CA GLU A 128 -21.48 13.66 13.54
C GLU A 128 -20.98 14.98 14.14
N LYS A 129 -21.69 15.54 15.13
CA LYS A 129 -21.31 16.78 15.82
C LYS A 129 -20.35 16.55 16.98
N ARG A 130 -20.08 15.28 17.33
CA ARG A 130 -19.16 14.87 18.41
C ARG A 130 -17.77 14.51 17.88
N ILE A 131 -17.41 15.05 16.71
CA ILE A 131 -16.10 14.87 16.09
C ILE A 131 -15.12 15.92 16.61
N GLU A 132 -13.96 15.49 17.08
CA GLU A 132 -12.84 16.35 17.44
C GLU A 132 -11.56 15.97 16.67
N LYS A 133 -10.73 16.97 16.35
CA LYS A 133 -9.45 16.77 15.67
C LYS A 133 -8.36 16.49 16.69
N LEU A 134 -7.57 15.42 16.51
CA LEU A 134 -6.36 15.21 17.30
C LEU A 134 -5.31 16.29 16.98
N PRO A 135 -4.45 16.68 17.93
CA PRO A 135 -3.41 17.70 17.74
C PRO A 135 -2.20 17.11 16.99
N LEU A 136 -2.47 16.54 15.82
CA LEU A 136 -1.49 16.01 14.89
C LEU A 136 -1.45 16.94 13.66
N GLU A 137 -0.28 17.00 13.05
CA GLU A 137 -0.09 17.71 11.79
C GLU A 137 -0.94 17.09 10.68
N LYS A 138 -0.99 17.74 9.53
CA LYS A 138 -1.66 17.16 8.36
C LYS A 138 -0.71 16.14 7.70
N GLY A 139 -1.23 15.05 7.16
CA GLY A 139 -0.40 13.97 6.64
C GLY A 139 -1.11 12.99 5.72
N ASN A 140 -0.51 11.81 5.54
CA ASN A 140 -1.00 10.72 4.70
C ASN A 140 -1.23 9.46 5.55
N TYR A 141 -2.14 9.56 6.52
CA TYR A 141 -2.39 8.53 7.52
C TYR A 141 -2.93 7.22 6.93
N ARG A 142 -2.38 6.08 7.38
CA ARG A 142 -2.79 4.73 6.99
C ARG A 142 -2.77 3.78 8.20
N ASN A 143 -3.57 2.72 8.10
CA ASN A 143 -3.56 1.57 9.00
C ASN A 143 -3.59 1.99 10.48
N LEU A 144 -4.64 2.68 10.91
CA LEU A 144 -4.78 3.05 12.32
C LEU A 144 -4.96 1.79 13.17
N ALA A 145 -4.33 1.79 14.35
CA ALA A 145 -4.52 0.78 15.39
C ALA A 145 -4.35 1.40 16.77
N VAL A 146 -4.97 0.82 17.79
CA VAL A 146 -4.87 1.34 19.17
C VAL A 146 -4.58 0.24 20.18
N ASN A 147 -3.88 0.62 21.24
CA ASN A 147 -3.94 -0.08 22.52
C ASN A 147 -4.51 0.87 23.59
N ASP A 148 -4.38 0.50 24.87
CA ASP A 148 -4.95 1.28 25.97
C ASP A 148 -4.31 2.67 26.14
N THR A 149 -3.09 2.87 25.64
CA THR A 149 -2.28 4.07 25.92
C THR A 149 -1.88 4.87 24.70
N ARG A 150 -1.96 4.27 23.50
CA ARG A 150 -1.43 4.84 22.26
C ARG A 150 -2.28 4.52 21.04
N LEU A 151 -2.26 5.47 20.11
CA LEU A 151 -2.67 5.30 18.73
C LEU A 151 -1.42 5.07 17.87
N PHE A 152 -1.47 4.09 16.98
CA PHE A 152 -0.44 3.78 16.00
C PHE A 152 -0.98 4.04 14.60
N TYR A 153 -0.12 4.49 13.69
CA TYR A 153 -0.45 4.68 12.28
C TYR A 153 0.83 4.74 11.44
N LEU A 154 0.67 4.41 10.17
CA LEU A 154 1.67 4.73 9.16
C LEU A 154 1.43 6.16 8.67
N ASN A 155 2.50 6.92 8.51
CA ASN A 155 2.47 8.24 7.90
C ASN A 155 3.72 8.44 7.05
N LYS A 156 3.63 9.38 6.10
CA LYS A 156 4.78 9.88 5.35
C LYS A 156 4.54 11.34 5.00
N ASP A 157 5.36 12.21 5.59
CA ASP A 157 5.24 13.68 5.47
C ASP A 157 5.51 14.22 4.05
N LYS A 158 5.96 13.36 3.14
CA LYS A 158 6.22 13.72 1.74
C LYS A 158 5.63 12.67 0.81
N GLY A 159 4.48 12.99 0.21
CA GLY A 159 3.90 12.18 -0.86
C GLY A 159 2.62 12.77 -1.42
N ASP A 160 2.42 12.66 -2.73
CA ASP A 160 1.17 13.04 -3.41
C ASP A 160 0.12 11.91 -3.29
N PHE A 161 -0.05 11.33 -2.10
CA PHE A 161 -0.82 10.10 -1.96
C PHE A 161 -2.33 10.35 -2.08
N ASN A 162 -2.92 9.93 -3.20
CA ASN A 162 -4.36 9.91 -3.40
C ASN A 162 -4.90 8.51 -3.10
N PHE A 163 -6.01 8.38 -2.38
CA PHE A 163 -6.72 7.10 -2.21
C PHE A 163 -7.13 6.48 -3.56
N PHE A 164 -7.22 7.31 -4.60
CA PHE A 164 -7.46 6.88 -5.99
C PHE A 164 -6.17 6.61 -6.79
N GLU A 165 -4.97 6.74 -6.22
CA GLU A 165 -3.75 6.28 -6.88
C GLU A 165 -3.77 4.74 -6.97
N LEU A 166 -3.61 4.22 -8.19
CA LEU A 166 -3.39 2.79 -8.46
C LEU A 166 -1.98 2.30 -8.07
N ARG A 167 -1.15 3.19 -7.52
CA ARG A 167 0.22 2.88 -7.13
C ARG A 167 0.23 2.36 -5.71
N GLU A 168 0.85 1.21 -5.49
CA GLU A 168 1.12 0.75 -4.13
C GLU A 168 1.97 1.80 -3.40
N PRO A 169 1.57 2.25 -2.20
CA PRO A 169 2.41 3.11 -1.39
C PRO A 169 3.77 2.45 -1.19
N GLY A 170 4.84 3.19 -1.46
CA GLY A 170 6.17 2.78 -1.02
C GLY A 170 6.26 2.74 0.52
N PRO A 171 7.39 2.28 1.07
CA PRO A 171 7.58 2.19 2.51
C PRO A 171 7.27 3.52 3.23
N MET A 172 6.62 3.42 4.39
CA MET A 172 6.18 4.51 5.25
C MET A 172 6.83 4.38 6.63
N ASP A 173 6.68 5.41 7.46
CA ASP A 173 7.20 5.41 8.82
C ASP A 173 6.04 5.11 9.80
N LEU A 174 6.30 4.26 10.80
CA LEU A 174 5.35 3.97 11.86
C LEU A 174 5.48 5.02 12.96
N TYR A 175 4.37 5.65 13.30
CA TYR A 175 4.28 6.59 14.39
C TYR A 175 3.40 6.06 15.52
N ALA A 176 3.65 6.54 16.72
CA ALA A 176 2.82 6.33 17.90
C ALA A 176 2.48 7.66 18.55
N TYR A 177 1.19 7.90 18.81
CA TYR A 177 0.69 9.04 19.57
C TYR A 177 0.28 8.58 20.97
N SER A 178 0.95 9.09 22.00
CA SER A 178 0.62 8.86 23.41
C SER A 178 -0.65 9.62 23.79
N PHE A 179 -1.67 8.93 24.29
CA PHE A 179 -2.90 9.56 24.79
C PHE A 179 -2.66 10.35 26.07
N GLU A 180 -1.76 9.87 26.92
CA GLU A 180 -1.43 10.52 28.18
C GLU A 180 -0.57 11.78 27.97
N ASP A 181 0.52 11.64 27.20
CA ASP A 181 1.49 12.73 27.01
C ASP A 181 1.11 13.67 25.87
N LYS A 182 0.13 13.29 25.06
CA LYS A 182 -0.30 14.00 23.85
C LYS A 182 0.85 14.26 22.88
N LYS A 183 1.77 13.31 22.79
CA LYS A 183 3.01 13.43 22.02
C LYS A 183 3.12 12.31 20.98
N GLU A 184 3.47 12.70 19.76
CA GLU A 184 3.83 11.79 18.68
C GLU A 184 5.31 11.37 18.79
N SER A 185 5.59 10.13 18.40
CA SER A 185 6.94 9.59 18.26
C SER A 185 7.04 8.75 16.99
N GLU A 186 8.10 8.94 16.23
CA GLU A 186 8.45 8.13 15.06
C GLU A 186 9.13 6.84 15.55
N VAL A 187 8.40 5.72 15.51
CA VAL A 187 8.81 4.46 16.13
C VAL A 187 9.83 3.72 15.26
N ILE A 188 9.55 3.55 13.97
CA ILE A 188 10.43 2.84 13.02
C ILE A 188 10.19 3.34 11.60
N LYS A 189 11.26 3.46 10.82
CA LYS A 189 11.22 4.00 9.45
C LYS A 189 11.09 2.94 8.37
N ASN A 190 10.59 3.35 7.22
CA ASN A 190 10.61 2.59 5.97
C ASN A 190 10.07 1.15 6.14
N ILE A 191 8.87 1.02 6.68
CA ILE A 191 8.15 -0.25 6.76
C ILE A 191 7.02 -0.28 5.72
N ALA A 192 6.70 -1.47 5.22
CA ALA A 192 5.62 -1.68 4.26
C ALA A 192 4.25 -1.79 4.95
N ASP A 193 4.19 -2.45 6.12
CA ASP A 193 2.98 -2.60 6.92
C ASP A 193 3.29 -3.00 8.36
N TYR A 194 2.31 -2.90 9.26
CA TYR A 194 2.37 -3.40 10.63
C TYR A 194 1.03 -3.98 11.13
N LYS A 195 1.10 -4.81 12.16
CA LYS A 195 -0.07 -5.26 12.96
C LYS A 195 0.27 -5.23 14.44
N ILE A 196 -0.69 -4.80 15.25
CA ILE A 196 -0.59 -4.89 16.71
C ILE A 196 -1.15 -6.24 17.19
N SER A 197 -0.53 -6.82 18.22
CA SER A 197 -1.03 -8.02 18.88
C SER A 197 -2.39 -7.77 19.54
N ALA A 198 -3.18 -8.84 19.74
CA ALA A 198 -4.53 -8.72 20.30
C ALA A 198 -4.56 -8.08 21.71
N ASP A 199 -3.51 -8.35 22.50
CA ASP A 199 -3.28 -7.78 23.84
C ASP A 199 -2.68 -6.36 23.81
N GLY A 200 -2.34 -5.84 22.62
CA GLY A 200 -1.80 -4.49 22.45
C GLY A 200 -0.33 -4.32 22.85
N SER A 201 0.39 -5.39 23.22
CA SER A 201 1.74 -5.32 23.80
C SER A 201 2.87 -5.30 22.77
N SER A 202 2.63 -5.85 21.58
CA SER A 202 3.66 -6.09 20.56
C SER A 202 3.18 -5.63 19.19
N ILE A 203 4.12 -5.23 18.34
CA ILE A 203 3.89 -4.85 16.96
C ILE A 203 4.74 -5.74 16.07
N VAL A 204 4.11 -6.48 15.16
CA VAL A 204 4.80 -7.11 14.04
C VAL A 204 4.82 -6.14 12.87
N TYR A 205 5.94 -6.02 12.18
CA TYR A 205 6.10 -5.14 11.03
C TYR A 205 6.81 -5.86 9.89
N ARG A 206 6.58 -5.38 8.66
CA ARG A 206 7.27 -5.84 7.45
C ARG A 206 8.15 -4.73 6.91
N GLN A 207 9.41 -5.02 6.66
CA GLN A 207 10.38 -4.12 6.05
C GLN A 207 11.11 -4.85 4.95
N ASP A 208 10.94 -4.39 3.71
CA ASP A 208 11.35 -5.11 2.50
C ASP A 208 10.81 -6.56 2.51
N GLU A 209 11.68 -7.56 2.40
CA GLU A 209 11.33 -8.99 2.46
C GLU A 209 11.35 -9.54 3.90
N ASN A 210 11.73 -8.74 4.89
CA ASN A 210 11.90 -9.17 6.27
C ASN A 210 10.65 -8.87 7.12
N VAL A 211 10.43 -9.72 8.12
CA VAL A 211 9.44 -9.50 9.17
C VAL A 211 10.18 -9.30 10.48
N GLY A 212 9.76 -8.31 11.26
CA GLY A 212 10.29 -8.08 12.59
C GLY A 212 9.19 -7.86 13.62
N ILE A 213 9.59 -7.82 14.89
CA ILE A 213 8.70 -7.57 16.02
C ILE A 213 9.32 -6.51 16.93
N ILE A 214 8.51 -5.63 17.51
CA ILE A 214 8.92 -4.64 18.51
C ILE A 214 7.87 -4.55 19.62
N SER A 215 8.25 -4.00 20.77
CA SER A 215 7.29 -3.60 21.80
C SER A 215 6.44 -2.42 21.32
N SER A 216 5.13 -2.45 21.59
CA SER A 216 4.24 -1.30 21.32
C SER A 216 4.55 -0.08 22.21
N GLY A 217 5.35 -0.29 23.27
CA GLY A 217 5.86 0.76 24.14
C GLY A 217 7.08 1.50 23.59
N ALA A 218 7.72 1.01 22.52
CA ALA A 218 8.86 1.66 21.89
C ALA A 218 8.47 3.06 21.37
N THR A 219 9.35 4.04 21.57
CA THR A 219 9.22 5.40 21.01
C THR A 219 10.20 5.66 19.87
N GLU A 220 11.22 4.81 19.75
CA GLU A 220 12.19 4.72 18.67
C GLU A 220 12.73 3.29 18.69
N SER A 221 12.90 2.66 17.52
CA SER A 221 13.41 1.31 17.38
C SER A 221 14.19 1.15 16.07
N GLY A 222 15.32 0.45 16.15
CA GLY A 222 16.06 -0.05 14.98
C GLY A 222 15.45 -1.31 14.37
N GLY A 223 14.43 -1.89 15.01
CA GLY A 223 13.75 -3.11 14.60
C GLY A 223 14.45 -4.40 15.05
N ASP A 224 13.66 -5.40 15.49
CA ASP A 224 14.16 -6.75 15.76
C ASP A 224 13.62 -7.73 14.71
N GLN A 225 14.48 -8.18 13.79
CA GLN A 225 14.09 -9.11 12.73
C GLN A 225 13.86 -10.52 13.26
N LEU A 226 12.84 -11.20 12.74
CA LEU A 226 12.58 -12.61 13.02
C LEU A 226 13.43 -13.52 12.14
N ASP A 227 14.10 -14.50 12.74
CA ASP A 227 14.77 -15.57 12.00
C ASP A 227 13.74 -16.58 11.47
N LEU A 228 13.35 -16.41 10.20
CA LEU A 228 12.43 -17.31 9.49
C LEU A 228 13.17 -18.37 8.67
N SER A 229 14.50 -18.47 8.75
CA SER A 229 15.31 -19.40 7.92
C SER A 229 14.98 -20.89 8.14
N LYS A 230 14.35 -21.21 9.28
CA LYS A 230 13.92 -22.56 9.65
C LYS A 230 12.45 -22.84 9.31
N LEU A 231 11.72 -21.85 8.79
CA LEU A 231 10.35 -22.05 8.35
C LEU A 231 10.36 -22.90 7.07
N GLN A 232 9.72 -24.07 7.13
CA GLN A 232 9.64 -24.99 6.01
C GLN A 232 8.18 -25.17 5.60
N MET A 233 7.94 -25.15 4.30
CA MET A 233 6.66 -25.48 3.70
C MET A 233 6.80 -26.76 2.88
N ARG A 234 5.84 -27.68 3.03
CA ARG A 234 5.72 -28.84 2.15
C ARG A 234 4.87 -28.43 0.95
N LEU A 235 5.43 -28.61 -0.24
CA LEU A 235 4.77 -28.33 -1.51
C LEU A 235 4.30 -29.61 -2.19
N GLU A 236 3.13 -29.57 -2.80
CA GLU A 236 2.62 -30.61 -3.71
C GLU A 236 2.32 -29.98 -5.07
N PRO A 237 3.35 -29.78 -5.93
CA PRO A 237 3.24 -28.88 -7.07
C PRO A 237 2.06 -29.17 -7.99
N VAL A 238 1.83 -30.43 -8.36
CA VAL A 238 0.73 -30.79 -9.26
C VAL A 238 -0.63 -30.46 -8.63
N ALA A 239 -0.81 -30.75 -7.34
CA ALA A 239 -2.06 -30.44 -6.64
C ALA A 239 -2.28 -28.92 -6.54
N GLU A 240 -1.22 -28.17 -6.22
CA GLU A 240 -1.25 -26.70 -6.18
C GLU A 240 -1.51 -26.09 -7.57
N TRP A 241 -0.96 -26.67 -8.65
CA TRP A 241 -1.23 -26.18 -10.00
C TRP A 241 -2.68 -26.37 -10.41
N TYR A 242 -3.31 -27.48 -10.02
CA TYR A 242 -4.75 -27.66 -10.19
C TYR A 242 -5.53 -26.61 -9.42
N GLN A 243 -5.13 -26.34 -8.17
CA GLN A 243 -5.77 -25.33 -7.34
C GLN A 243 -5.64 -23.92 -7.94
N ILE A 244 -4.44 -23.53 -8.38
CA ILE A 244 -4.16 -22.23 -9.03
C ILE A 244 -4.99 -22.09 -10.31
N PHE A 245 -5.04 -23.14 -11.14
CA PHE A 245 -5.86 -23.15 -12.35
C PHE A 245 -7.34 -22.98 -12.02
N ASP A 246 -7.86 -23.76 -11.07
CA ASP A 246 -9.27 -23.74 -10.72
C ASP A 246 -9.68 -22.40 -10.09
N ASP A 247 -8.83 -21.79 -9.27
CA ASP A 247 -9.07 -20.45 -8.75
C ASP A 247 -9.05 -19.40 -9.85
N THR A 248 -8.10 -19.49 -10.81
CA THR A 248 -8.06 -18.55 -11.94
C THR A 248 -9.33 -18.66 -12.79
N TRP A 249 -9.74 -19.89 -13.13
CA TRP A 249 -10.97 -20.15 -13.87
C TRP A 249 -12.22 -19.63 -13.13
N ARG A 250 -12.27 -19.76 -11.79
CA ARG A 250 -13.36 -19.25 -10.96
C ARG A 250 -13.35 -17.73 -10.86
N ILE A 251 -12.19 -17.10 -10.70
CA ILE A 251 -12.07 -15.64 -10.62
C ILE A 251 -12.58 -15.01 -11.91
N GLU A 252 -12.18 -15.52 -13.07
CA GLU A 252 -12.73 -15.05 -14.35
C GLU A 252 -14.25 -15.29 -14.40
N ARG A 253 -14.74 -16.48 -14.03
CA ARG A 253 -16.20 -16.74 -14.01
C ARG A 253 -16.98 -15.77 -13.12
N ASP A 254 -16.44 -15.47 -11.93
CA ASP A 254 -17.17 -14.78 -10.86
C ASP A 254 -17.04 -13.24 -10.97
N PHE A 255 -15.96 -12.73 -11.57
CA PHE A 255 -15.63 -11.31 -11.59
C PHE A 255 -15.43 -10.72 -13.00
N PHE A 256 -15.52 -11.52 -14.06
CA PHE A 256 -15.51 -10.98 -15.42
C PHE A 256 -16.71 -10.06 -15.65
N TYR A 257 -16.48 -8.97 -16.37
CA TYR A 257 -17.45 -7.86 -16.46
C TYR A 257 -18.75 -8.24 -17.18
N ASP A 258 -18.68 -9.21 -18.09
CA ASP A 258 -19.85 -9.82 -18.75
C ASP A 258 -20.14 -11.19 -18.14
N PRO A 259 -21.21 -11.34 -17.35
CA PRO A 259 -21.57 -12.62 -16.72
C PRO A 259 -21.80 -13.76 -17.71
N ASN A 260 -22.04 -13.47 -19.00
CA ASN A 260 -22.18 -14.48 -20.05
C ASN A 260 -20.86 -14.86 -20.70
N MET A 261 -19.71 -14.34 -20.22
CA MET A 261 -18.36 -14.67 -20.70
C MET A 261 -18.21 -14.46 -22.21
N HIS A 262 -18.79 -13.37 -22.75
CA HIS A 262 -18.88 -13.10 -24.19
C HIS A 262 -19.58 -14.20 -25.01
N GLY A 263 -20.46 -14.99 -24.38
CA GLY A 263 -21.18 -16.10 -25.01
C GLY A 263 -20.38 -17.41 -25.08
N MET A 264 -19.22 -17.48 -24.43
CA MET A 264 -18.39 -18.69 -24.38
C MET A 264 -18.94 -19.72 -23.37
N ASP A 265 -18.81 -21.01 -23.69
CA ASP A 265 -19.08 -22.10 -22.73
C ASP A 265 -17.91 -22.22 -21.75
N TRP A 266 -17.91 -21.34 -20.75
CA TRP A 266 -16.84 -21.25 -19.77
C TRP A 266 -16.59 -22.55 -18.98
N PRO A 267 -17.62 -23.32 -18.57
CA PRO A 267 -17.42 -24.68 -18.04
C PRO A 267 -16.66 -25.60 -18.99
N ALA A 268 -17.05 -25.70 -20.26
CA ALA A 268 -16.39 -26.57 -21.22
C ALA A 268 -14.93 -26.15 -21.48
N ILE A 269 -14.67 -24.84 -21.51
CA ILE A 269 -13.32 -24.27 -21.65
C ILE A 269 -12.47 -24.62 -20.43
N GLY A 270 -12.98 -24.46 -19.21
CA GLY A 270 -12.30 -24.89 -17.98
C GLY A 270 -11.91 -26.37 -18.04
N ASP A 271 -12.83 -27.24 -18.44
CA ASP A 271 -12.57 -28.69 -18.56
C ASP A 271 -11.55 -29.03 -19.66
N LYS A 272 -11.51 -28.26 -20.75
CA LYS A 272 -10.52 -28.39 -21.83
C LYS A 272 -9.11 -28.13 -21.31
N TYR A 273 -8.90 -26.98 -20.66
CA TYR A 273 -7.56 -26.57 -20.22
C TYR A 273 -7.11 -27.26 -18.92
N ARG A 274 -8.03 -27.60 -18.00
CA ARG A 274 -7.71 -28.35 -16.76
C ARG A 274 -6.96 -29.66 -17.04
N LYS A 275 -7.30 -30.35 -18.13
CA LYS A 275 -6.66 -31.61 -18.55
C LYS A 275 -5.17 -31.46 -18.87
N LEU A 276 -4.72 -30.25 -19.19
CA LEU A 276 -3.33 -29.95 -19.54
C LEU A 276 -2.42 -29.82 -18.31
N ILE A 277 -2.99 -29.52 -17.13
CA ILE A 277 -2.22 -29.23 -15.91
C ILE A 277 -1.31 -30.37 -15.48
N GLN A 278 -1.75 -31.63 -15.59
CA GLN A 278 -0.91 -32.80 -15.27
C GLN A 278 0.35 -32.93 -16.12
N TYR A 279 0.41 -32.28 -17.29
CA TYR A 279 1.55 -32.32 -18.21
C TYR A 279 2.50 -31.13 -18.00
N ALA A 280 2.14 -30.16 -17.16
CA ALA A 280 3.06 -29.11 -16.77
C ALA A 280 4.26 -29.72 -16.03
N SER A 281 5.46 -29.23 -16.33
CA SER A 281 6.69 -29.62 -15.64
C SER A 281 7.17 -28.55 -14.66
N ASN A 282 6.65 -27.33 -14.78
CA ASN A 282 7.03 -26.19 -13.96
C ASN A 282 5.94 -25.10 -13.96
N ARG A 283 6.10 -24.08 -13.10
CA ARG A 283 5.13 -22.97 -12.96
C ARG A 283 4.91 -22.17 -14.25
N GLN A 284 5.90 -22.04 -15.13
CA GLN A 284 5.77 -21.32 -16.40
C GLN A 284 4.87 -22.05 -17.39
N ASP A 285 4.88 -23.39 -17.40
CA ASP A 285 3.95 -24.17 -18.22
C ASP A 285 2.49 -23.93 -17.74
N VAL A 286 2.29 -23.83 -16.42
CA VAL A 286 0.99 -23.48 -15.84
C VAL A 286 0.58 -22.05 -16.19
N GLU A 287 1.51 -21.08 -16.13
CA GLU A 287 1.27 -19.70 -16.59
C GLU A 287 0.84 -19.68 -18.06
N TYR A 288 1.50 -20.48 -18.92
CA TYR A 288 1.15 -20.58 -20.33
C TYR A 288 -0.25 -21.17 -20.53
N ILE A 289 -0.58 -22.28 -19.85
CA ILE A 289 -1.91 -22.89 -19.91
C ILE A 289 -3.00 -21.91 -19.44
N ILE A 290 -2.75 -21.17 -18.37
CA ILE A 290 -3.67 -20.13 -17.88
C ILE A 290 -3.78 -18.98 -18.87
N GLY A 291 -2.68 -18.57 -19.50
CA GLY A 291 -2.67 -17.54 -20.54
C GLY A 291 -3.56 -17.91 -21.73
N GLU A 292 -3.45 -19.17 -22.19
CA GLU A 292 -4.33 -19.70 -23.24
C GLU A 292 -5.79 -19.83 -22.78
N LEU A 293 -6.04 -20.18 -21.51
CA LEU A 293 -7.39 -20.22 -20.94
C LEU A 293 -8.06 -18.83 -20.99
N ILE A 294 -7.38 -17.79 -20.47
CA ILE A 294 -7.98 -16.45 -20.40
C ILE A 294 -8.03 -15.76 -21.76
N ALA A 295 -7.16 -16.15 -22.71
CA ALA A 295 -7.18 -15.64 -24.08
C ALA A 295 -8.49 -15.99 -24.82
N GLU A 296 -9.17 -17.08 -24.46
CA GLU A 296 -10.49 -17.45 -25.02
C GLU A 296 -11.54 -16.35 -24.81
N LEU A 297 -11.39 -15.52 -23.76
CA LEU A 297 -12.28 -14.38 -23.50
C LEU A 297 -12.14 -13.26 -24.55
N SER A 298 -11.08 -13.27 -25.37
CA SER A 298 -10.89 -12.31 -26.48
C SER A 298 -10.99 -10.84 -26.05
N THR A 299 -10.46 -10.52 -24.88
CA THR A 299 -10.55 -9.18 -24.28
C THR A 299 -9.18 -8.67 -23.85
N SER A 300 -9.05 -7.35 -23.74
CA SER A 300 -7.85 -6.74 -23.14
C SER A 300 -7.92 -6.81 -21.60
N HIS A 301 -6.80 -6.57 -20.92
CA HIS A 301 -6.73 -6.53 -19.45
C HIS A 301 -7.02 -7.85 -18.72
N THR A 302 -7.04 -8.96 -19.45
CA THR A 302 -6.91 -10.32 -18.90
C THR A 302 -5.43 -10.71 -18.94
N TYR A 303 -4.71 -10.40 -17.87
CA TYR A 303 -3.27 -10.60 -17.80
C TYR A 303 -2.91 -11.82 -16.96
N VAL A 304 -1.86 -12.54 -17.36
CA VAL A 304 -1.13 -13.45 -16.48
C VAL A 304 0.15 -12.78 -16.06
N TYR A 305 0.22 -12.37 -14.79
CA TYR A 305 1.46 -11.89 -14.19
C TYR A 305 2.25 -13.05 -13.58
N ALA A 306 3.57 -12.90 -13.60
CA ALA A 306 4.51 -13.93 -13.16
C ALA A 306 4.29 -14.30 -11.67
N GLY A 307 4.39 -15.59 -11.38
CA GLY A 307 4.59 -16.11 -10.02
C GLY A 307 6.05 -16.53 -9.79
N GLU A 308 6.23 -17.58 -9.00
CA GLU A 308 7.54 -18.20 -8.79
C GLU A 308 8.16 -18.69 -10.11
N ARG A 309 9.39 -18.23 -10.41
CA ARG A 309 10.11 -18.58 -11.64
C ARG A 309 11.48 -19.18 -11.32
N TYR A 310 11.58 -20.49 -11.41
CA TYR A 310 12.84 -21.21 -11.21
C TYR A 310 13.82 -21.09 -12.39
N ARG A 311 13.31 -20.83 -13.60
CA ARG A 311 14.13 -20.63 -14.80
C ARG A 311 14.12 -19.17 -15.17
N LYS A 312 15.08 -18.42 -14.62
CA LYS A 312 15.34 -17.04 -14.99
C LYS A 312 16.71 -16.99 -15.66
N ALA A 313 16.77 -16.45 -16.88
CA ALA A 313 18.06 -16.12 -17.48
C ALA A 313 18.73 -15.05 -16.61
N GLU A 314 20.04 -15.13 -16.43
CA GLU A 314 20.78 -14.07 -15.76
C GLU A 314 20.55 -12.76 -16.51
N SER A 315 20.25 -11.70 -15.75
CA SER A 315 20.09 -10.38 -16.34
C SER A 315 21.46 -9.91 -16.82
N VAL A 316 21.59 -9.71 -18.13
CA VAL A 316 22.79 -9.09 -18.69
C VAL A 316 22.67 -7.59 -18.49
N ASN A 317 23.46 -7.05 -17.56
CA ASN A 317 23.52 -5.61 -17.35
C ASN A 317 24.22 -4.95 -18.55
N VAL A 318 23.57 -3.94 -19.11
CA VAL A 318 24.12 -3.14 -20.21
C VAL A 318 24.44 -1.75 -19.68
N GLY A 319 25.71 -1.36 -19.74
CA GLY A 319 26.14 -0.01 -19.40
C GLY A 319 25.73 0.99 -20.48
N MET A 320 24.89 1.95 -20.14
CA MET A 320 24.44 3.00 -21.07
C MET A 320 25.13 4.32 -20.74
N LEU A 321 25.94 4.83 -21.67
CA LEU A 321 26.67 6.09 -21.49
C LEU A 321 25.91 7.32 -22.03
N GLY A 322 24.72 7.10 -22.58
CA GLY A 322 23.94 8.13 -23.27
C GLY A 322 24.68 8.67 -24.50
N ALA A 323 25.22 7.74 -25.30
CA ALA A 323 25.81 8.00 -26.60
C ALA A 323 25.53 6.83 -27.56
N ASP A 324 25.43 7.13 -28.85
CA ASP A 324 25.50 6.13 -29.92
C ASP A 324 26.94 6.06 -30.43
N PHE A 325 27.40 4.85 -30.71
CA PHE A 325 28.70 4.60 -31.32
C PHE A 325 28.54 4.10 -32.75
N GLU A 326 29.53 4.38 -33.58
CA GLU A 326 29.72 3.73 -34.87
C GLU A 326 31.09 3.06 -34.93
N ILE A 327 31.21 2.02 -35.74
CA ILE A 327 32.47 1.30 -35.91
C ILE A 327 33.26 1.97 -37.03
N ASP A 328 34.45 2.47 -36.71
CA ASP A 328 35.45 2.80 -37.72
C ASP A 328 36.30 1.57 -38.01
N GLN A 329 35.96 0.87 -39.09
CA GLN A 329 36.66 -0.34 -39.53
C GLN A 329 38.12 -0.08 -39.91
N SER A 330 38.47 1.14 -40.35
CA SER A 330 39.84 1.45 -40.78
C SER A 330 40.82 1.49 -39.60
N ASN A 331 40.32 1.87 -38.42
CA ASN A 331 41.09 1.96 -37.18
C ASN A 331 40.76 0.84 -36.17
N ASN A 332 39.76 0.01 -36.46
CA ASN A 332 39.22 -1.04 -35.57
C ASN A 332 38.78 -0.48 -34.19
N LEU A 333 38.10 0.67 -34.19
CA LEU A 333 37.69 1.38 -32.98
C LEU A 333 36.21 1.80 -33.03
N TYR A 334 35.63 2.04 -31.86
CA TYR A 334 34.32 2.68 -31.72
C TYR A 334 34.48 4.19 -31.70
N ARG A 335 33.77 4.88 -32.58
CA ARG A 335 33.69 6.34 -32.66
C ARG A 335 32.35 6.82 -32.11
N ILE A 336 32.35 7.88 -31.31
CA ILE A 336 31.14 8.51 -30.81
C ILE A 336 30.42 9.16 -31.99
N LYS A 337 29.25 8.63 -32.34
CA LYS A 337 28.41 9.14 -33.43
C LYS A 337 27.48 10.23 -32.95
N LYS A 338 26.96 10.07 -31.72
CA LYS A 338 25.98 10.98 -31.13
C LYS A 338 26.09 10.93 -29.62
N THR A 339 25.98 12.08 -28.97
CA THR A 339 25.75 12.18 -27.54
C THR A 339 24.30 12.63 -27.29
N TYR A 340 23.69 12.13 -26.23
CA TYR A 340 22.38 12.58 -25.79
C TYR A 340 22.58 13.56 -24.64
N SER A 341 22.00 14.75 -24.75
CA SER A 341 22.04 15.77 -23.70
C SER A 341 20.65 15.99 -23.13
N ALA A 342 20.60 16.27 -21.83
CA ALA A 342 19.39 16.75 -21.18
C ALA A 342 19.36 18.28 -21.25
N SER A 343 18.18 18.87 -21.10
CA SER A 343 18.07 20.31 -20.91
C SER A 343 18.91 20.78 -19.72
N TYR A 344 19.52 21.96 -19.82
CA TYR A 344 20.48 22.46 -18.81
C TYR A 344 19.91 22.59 -17.39
N TRP A 345 18.59 22.68 -17.25
CA TRP A 345 17.88 22.82 -15.97
C TRP A 345 17.45 21.48 -15.34
N ASN A 346 17.68 20.34 -16.01
CA ASN A 346 17.34 19.01 -15.48
C ASN A 346 18.63 18.18 -15.30
N SER A 347 19.26 18.35 -14.13
CA SER A 347 20.50 17.65 -13.78
C SER A 347 20.34 16.14 -13.62
N ASP A 348 19.17 15.70 -13.17
CA ASP A 348 18.94 14.32 -12.75
C ASP A 348 18.78 13.37 -13.94
N SER A 349 18.44 13.93 -15.11
CA SER A 349 18.34 13.20 -16.37
C SER A 349 19.57 13.36 -17.27
N ARG A 350 20.66 13.96 -16.78
CA ARG A 350 21.85 14.23 -17.60
C ARG A 350 22.59 12.92 -17.92
N SER A 351 22.85 12.71 -19.21
CA SER A 351 23.69 11.61 -19.70
C SER A 351 25.10 11.65 -19.07
N PRO A 352 25.72 10.48 -18.76
CA PRO A 352 27.12 10.43 -18.38
C PRO A 352 28.06 11.14 -19.35
N MET A 353 27.81 11.04 -20.67
CA MET A 353 28.62 11.68 -21.72
C MET A 353 28.39 13.19 -21.88
N ASP A 354 27.40 13.72 -21.20
CA ASP A 354 27.07 15.14 -21.20
C ASP A 354 27.55 15.81 -19.90
N ARG A 355 28.32 15.16 -19.02
CA ARG A 355 28.72 15.81 -17.75
C ARG A 355 29.65 17.00 -17.98
N ILE A 356 29.46 18.04 -17.17
CA ILE A 356 30.31 19.23 -17.16
C ILE A 356 31.74 18.83 -16.79
N GLY A 357 32.73 19.32 -17.53
CA GLY A 357 34.14 19.03 -17.32
C GLY A 357 34.65 17.77 -18.03
N LEU A 358 33.79 17.05 -18.75
CA LEU A 358 34.23 16.06 -19.75
C LEU A 358 34.57 16.77 -21.06
N ASP A 359 35.78 16.52 -21.56
CA ASP A 359 36.21 16.93 -22.89
C ASP A 359 35.96 15.77 -23.86
N VAL A 360 34.70 15.55 -24.19
CA VAL A 360 34.25 14.48 -25.10
C VAL A 360 33.33 15.07 -26.16
N SER A 361 33.63 14.79 -27.43
CA SER A 361 32.92 15.30 -28.59
C SER A 361 32.48 14.18 -29.52
N VAL A 362 31.46 14.46 -30.35
CA VAL A 362 31.13 13.61 -31.49
C VAL A 362 32.36 13.51 -32.40
N GLY A 363 32.73 12.29 -32.77
CA GLY A 363 33.93 11.98 -33.52
C GLY A 363 35.09 11.43 -32.68
N ASP A 364 35.03 11.55 -31.35
CA ASP A 364 36.05 10.96 -30.47
C ASP A 364 35.94 9.43 -30.42
N TYR A 365 37.06 8.77 -30.13
CA TYR A 365 37.12 7.31 -30.07
C TYR A 365 37.09 6.79 -28.64
N LEU A 366 36.29 5.75 -28.39
CA LEU A 366 36.35 4.98 -27.15
C LEU A 366 37.53 4.01 -27.24
N LEU A 367 38.62 4.35 -26.54
CA LEU A 367 39.86 3.58 -26.59
C LEU A 367 39.91 2.48 -25.53
N ALA A 368 39.35 2.73 -24.35
CA ALA A 368 39.38 1.79 -23.23
C ALA A 368 38.25 2.04 -22.23
N VAL A 369 37.83 0.98 -21.54
CA VAL A 369 36.92 1.04 -20.37
C VAL A 369 37.65 0.42 -19.18
N ASN A 370 37.75 1.13 -18.06
CA ASN A 370 38.52 0.69 -16.88
C ASN A 370 39.97 0.28 -17.19
N GLY A 371 40.60 0.95 -18.15
CA GLY A 371 41.98 0.65 -18.59
C GLY A 371 42.11 -0.55 -19.53
N ALA A 372 41.04 -1.31 -19.77
CA ALA A 372 41.02 -2.38 -20.77
C ALA A 372 40.75 -1.77 -22.15
N ARG A 373 41.69 -1.95 -23.08
CA ARG A 373 41.54 -1.47 -24.47
C ARG A 373 40.35 -2.14 -25.14
N ILE A 374 39.54 -1.35 -25.84
CA ILE A 374 38.39 -1.83 -26.60
C ILE A 374 38.68 -1.67 -28.09
N THR A 375 38.38 -2.71 -28.86
CA THR A 375 38.43 -2.69 -30.32
C THR A 375 37.10 -3.17 -30.89
N ALA A 376 36.80 -2.84 -32.15
CA ALA A 376 35.49 -3.16 -32.73
C ALA A 376 35.26 -4.66 -32.96
N ASP A 377 36.30 -5.48 -32.88
CA ASP A 377 36.27 -6.94 -32.88
C ASP A 377 36.29 -7.58 -31.48
N SER A 378 36.36 -6.76 -30.43
CA SER A 378 36.19 -7.22 -29.04
C SER A 378 34.69 -7.42 -28.77
N SER A 379 34.21 -8.66 -28.91
CA SER A 379 32.87 -9.10 -28.48
C SER A 379 32.90 -9.78 -27.13
#